data_AF-A0A3A4SBG4-F1
#
_entry.id   AF-A0A3A4SBG4-F1
#
_cell.length_a   1.000
_cell.length_b   1.000
_cell.length_c   1.000
_cell.angle_alpha   90.00
_cell.angle_beta   90.00
_cell.angle_gamma   90.00
#
_symmetry.space_group_name_H-M   'P 1'
#
loop_
_entity.id
_entity.type
_entity.pdbx_description
1 polymer ?
#
loop_
_entity_poly.entity_id
_entity_poly.type
_entity_poly.pdbx_seq_one_letter_code
_entity_poly.pdbx_strand_id
1 'polypeptide(L)'
;MAISFDDIPGVEWEPGAGEFITVDPELCIGCANCVKVCLGGCYEIVRKKAVIRSLDKCMECGACWYVCDNEAISFSWPPGGTGFRTKWG
;
A
#
# COMPACT_ATOMS: atom_id res chain seq x y z
N MET A 1 -17.89 4.86 -15.66
CA MET A 1 -16.56 5.38 -16.01
C MET A 1 -15.83 5.57 -14.69
N ALA A 2 -14.97 4.62 -14.33
CA ALA A 2 -14.22 4.69 -13.07
C ALA A 2 -13.06 5.67 -13.29
N ILE A 3 -12.92 6.65 -12.41
CA ILE A 3 -11.82 7.60 -12.39
C ILE A 3 -10.55 6.78 -12.13
N SER A 4 -9.55 6.82 -13.02
CA SER A 4 -8.27 6.16 -12.75
C SER A 4 -7.49 7.01 -11.74
N PHE A 5 -6.75 6.38 -10.83
CA PHE A 5 -5.87 7.11 -9.91
C PHE A 5 -4.82 7.97 -10.63
N ASP A 6 -4.53 7.63 -11.90
CA ASP A 6 -3.63 8.39 -12.78
C ASP A 6 -4.21 9.73 -13.23
N ASP A 7 -5.51 9.96 -13.03
CA ASP A 7 -6.21 11.18 -13.45
C ASP A 7 -6.31 12.24 -12.34
N ILE A 8 -5.78 11.97 -11.13
CA ILE A 8 -5.84 12.91 -10.01
C ILE A 8 -4.76 13.99 -10.20
N PRO A 9 -5.12 15.25 -10.52
CA PRO A 9 -4.12 16.22 -10.96
C PRO A 9 -3.14 16.61 -9.84
N GLY A 10 -1.86 16.33 -9.98
CA GLY A 10 -0.84 16.72 -8.99
C GLY A 10 -0.62 15.70 -7.88
N VAL A 11 -0.95 14.44 -8.14
CA VAL A 11 -0.46 13.28 -7.39
C VAL A 11 0.61 12.60 -8.23
N GLU A 12 1.78 12.39 -7.63
CA GLU A 12 2.96 11.83 -8.30
C GLU A 12 3.64 10.81 -7.39
N TRP A 13 4.43 9.91 -7.97
CA TRP A 13 5.22 8.90 -7.25
C TRP A 13 6.67 8.99 -7.66
N GLU A 14 7.50 9.54 -6.77
CA GLU A 14 8.93 9.69 -6.98
C GLU A 14 9.65 8.33 -6.86
N PRO A 15 10.58 7.99 -7.76
CA PRO A 15 11.35 6.76 -7.67
C PRO A 15 12.15 6.63 -6.37
N GLY A 16 12.54 5.40 -6.01
CA GLY A 16 13.47 5.14 -4.91
C GLY A 16 12.84 4.86 -3.55
N ALA A 17 11.53 4.61 -3.48
CA ALA A 17 10.84 4.30 -2.23
C ALA A 17 11.38 3.05 -1.50
N GLY A 18 11.99 2.13 -2.23
CA GLY A 18 12.60 0.92 -1.68
C GLY A 18 11.57 -0.06 -1.09
N GLU A 19 12.04 -0.92 -0.19
CA GLU A 19 11.18 -1.86 0.56
C GLU A 19 10.80 -1.24 1.90
N PHE A 20 9.63 -0.61 1.95
CA PHE A 20 9.09 0.06 3.14
C PHE A 20 7.85 -0.64 3.71
N ILE A 21 7.39 -1.70 3.06
CA ILE A 21 6.21 -2.45 3.46
C ILE A 21 6.35 -3.93 3.09
N THR A 22 6.05 -4.80 4.05
CA THR A 22 6.16 -6.26 3.89
C THR A 22 4.94 -6.96 4.49
N VAL A 23 4.71 -8.21 4.10
CA VAL A 23 3.65 -9.06 4.64
C VAL A 23 4.27 -10.35 5.16
N ASP A 24 4.05 -10.66 6.43
CA ASP A 24 4.39 -11.94 7.03
C ASP A 24 3.28 -12.98 6.73
N PRO A 25 3.56 -14.00 5.91
CA PRO A 25 2.56 -15.01 5.56
C PRO A 25 2.20 -15.93 6.74
N GLU A 26 3.04 -16.07 7.76
CA GLU A 26 2.74 -16.92 8.92
C GLU A 26 1.68 -16.27 9.82
N LEU A 27 1.76 -14.96 10.01
CA LEU A 27 0.79 -14.19 10.79
C LEU A 27 -0.49 -13.87 10.01
N CYS A 28 -0.43 -13.82 8.67
CA CYS A 28 -1.58 -13.44 7.86
C CYS A 28 -2.69 -14.51 7.87
N ILE A 29 -3.90 -14.17 8.33
CA ILE A 29 -5.06 -15.09 8.33
C ILE A 29 -5.95 -14.99 7.08
N GLY A 30 -5.61 -14.11 6.13
CA GLY A 30 -6.36 -13.96 4.88
C GLY A 30 -7.69 -13.22 4.99
N CYS A 31 -7.88 -12.36 6.00
CA CYS A 31 -9.14 -11.61 6.22
C CYS A 31 -9.45 -10.54 5.15
N ALA A 32 -8.47 -10.20 4.31
CA ALA A 32 -8.58 -9.23 3.22
C ALA A 32 -8.89 -7.77 3.64
N ASN A 33 -8.72 -7.40 4.91
CA ASN A 33 -8.92 -6.01 5.34
C ASN A 33 -7.95 -5.04 4.63
N CYS A 34 -6.68 -5.43 4.46
CA CYS A 34 -5.70 -4.64 3.69
C CYS A 34 -6.14 -4.38 2.24
N VAL A 35 -6.80 -5.35 1.60
CA VAL A 35 -7.34 -5.20 0.23
C VAL A 35 -8.48 -4.18 0.22
N LYS A 36 -9.38 -4.22 1.21
CA LYS A 36 -10.55 -3.33 1.29
C LYS A 36 -10.18 -1.87 1.53
N VAL A 37 -9.13 -1.61 2.33
CA VAL A 37 -8.75 -0.24 2.71
C VAL A 37 -7.70 0.40 1.80
N CYS A 38 -7.03 -0.40 0.96
CA CYS A 38 -5.96 0.12 0.13
C CYS A 38 -6.52 0.93 -1.06
N LEU A 39 -6.41 2.25 -0.97
CA LEU A 39 -6.78 3.17 -2.05
C LEU A 39 -5.97 2.89 -3.32
N GLY A 40 -4.69 2.56 -3.19
CA GLY A 40 -3.80 2.25 -4.32
C GLY A 40 -4.01 0.86 -4.94
N GLY A 41 -4.87 0.01 -4.38
CA GLY A 41 -5.09 -1.35 -4.87
C GLY A 41 -3.84 -2.25 -4.82
N CYS A 42 -2.95 -2.02 -3.86
CA CYS A 42 -1.63 -2.65 -3.77
C CYS A 42 -1.65 -4.13 -3.34
N TYR A 43 -2.79 -4.66 -2.91
CA TYR A 43 -2.90 -5.98 -2.31
C TYR A 43 -3.88 -6.88 -3.05
N GLU A 44 -3.60 -8.18 -3.00
CA GLU A 44 -4.52 -9.23 -3.39
C GLU A 44 -4.46 -10.40 -2.39
N ILE A 45 -5.46 -11.29 -2.44
CA ILE A 45 -5.45 -12.53 -1.68
C ILE A 45 -5.10 -13.69 -2.60
N VAL A 46 -3.96 -14.34 -2.34
CA VAL A 46 -3.52 -15.53 -3.05
C VAL A 46 -3.41 -16.66 -2.04
N ARG A 47 -4.06 -17.80 -2.31
CA ARG A 47 -4.03 -18.99 -1.43
C ARG A 47 -4.34 -18.65 0.05
N LYS A 48 -5.35 -17.80 0.28
CA LYS A 48 -5.77 -17.33 1.62
C LYS A 48 -4.73 -16.49 2.38
N LYS A 49 -3.73 -15.93 1.70
CA LYS A 49 -2.74 -15.01 2.28
C LYS A 49 -2.74 -13.70 1.50
N ALA A 50 -2.52 -12.60 2.19
CA ALA A 50 -2.32 -11.31 1.54
C ALA A 50 -0.96 -11.30 0.85
N VAL A 51 -0.93 -10.80 -0.39
CA VAL A 51 0.28 -10.61 -1.18
C VAL A 51 0.29 -9.18 -1.71
N ILE A 52 1.46 -8.55 -1.72
CA ILE A 52 1.67 -7.24 -2.35
C ILE A 52 1.75 -7.47 -3.86
N ARG A 53 0.80 -6.89 -4.59
CA ARG A 53 0.74 -6.96 -6.06
C ARG A 53 1.69 -5.95 -6.72
N SER A 54 1.61 -4.69 -6.29
CA SER A 54 2.48 -3.60 -6.71
C SER A 54 2.34 -2.45 -5.70
N LEU A 55 3.44 -1.72 -5.47
CA LEU A 55 3.47 -0.53 -4.63
C LEU A 55 3.53 0.77 -5.44
N ASP A 56 3.46 0.70 -6.77
CA ASP A 56 3.62 1.86 -7.67
C ASP A 56 2.58 2.96 -7.42
N LYS A 57 1.43 2.59 -6.84
CA LYS A 57 0.33 3.49 -6.48
C LYS A 57 0.10 3.59 -4.97
N CYS A 58 1.05 3.13 -4.16
CA CYS A 58 0.96 3.19 -2.71
C CYS A 58 1.01 4.66 -2.25
N MET A 59 0.00 5.13 -1.53
CA MET A 59 -0.09 6.53 -1.06
C MET A 59 0.57 6.75 0.31
N GLU A 60 1.32 5.76 0.82
CA GLU A 60 2.03 5.84 2.11
C GLU A 60 1.14 6.19 3.31
N CYS A 61 -0.15 5.89 3.23
CA CYS A 61 -1.13 6.25 4.26
C CYS A 61 -1.10 5.36 5.51
N GLY A 62 -0.39 4.22 5.46
CA GLY A 62 -0.31 3.26 6.58
C GLY A 62 -1.62 2.52 6.91
N ALA A 63 -2.69 2.71 6.14
CA ALA A 63 -4.01 2.14 6.47
C ALA A 63 -4.01 0.61 6.51
N CYS A 64 -3.30 -0.04 5.58
CA CYS A 64 -3.18 -1.50 5.55
C CYS A 64 -2.49 -2.06 6.81
N TRP A 65 -1.44 -1.39 7.27
CA TRP A 65 -0.75 -1.72 8.53
C TRP A 65 -1.68 -1.55 9.72
N TYR A 66 -2.36 -0.39 9.80
CA TYR A 66 -3.25 -0.07 10.92
C TYR A 66 -4.43 -1.06 11.08
N VAL A 67 -5.03 -1.52 9.97
CA VAL A 67 -6.18 -2.45 10.04
C VAL A 67 -5.80 -3.93 10.15
N CYS A 68 -4.52 -4.25 10.26
CA CYS A 68 -4.05 -5.62 10.37
C CYS A 68 -4.01 -6.07 11.84
N ASP A 69 -5.13 -6.61 12.35
CA ASP A 69 -5.24 -7.07 13.75
C ASP A 69 -4.24 -8.19 14.13
N ASN A 70 -3.67 -8.89 13.14
CA ASN A 70 -2.71 -9.97 13.36
C ASN A 70 -1.25 -9.50 13.19
N GLU A 71 -1.04 -8.20 13.01
CA GLU A 71 0.30 -7.59 12.85
C GLU A 71 1.12 -8.21 11.70
N ALA A 72 0.43 -8.78 10.72
CA ALA A 72 1.06 -9.45 9.57
C ALA A 72 1.62 -8.49 8.53
N ILE A 73 1.45 -7.17 8.71
CA ILE A 73 1.97 -6.15 7.80
C ILE A 73 2.97 -5.33 8.59
N SER A 74 4.20 -5.21 8.10
CA SER A 74 5.17 -4.23 8.61
C SER A 74 5.20 -3.04 7.67
N PHE A 75 5.17 -1.83 8.21
CA PHE A 75 5.19 -0.58 7.44
C PHE A 75 6.15 0.42 8.07
N SER A 76 6.93 1.08 7.23
CA SER A 76 7.70 2.27 7.53
C SER A 76 7.48 3.30 6.43
N TRP A 77 7.79 4.57 6.70
CA TRP A 77 7.83 5.56 5.63
C TRP A 77 9.09 5.37 4.78
N PRO A 78 8.97 5.51 3.44
CA PRO A 78 10.12 5.54 2.55
C PRO A 78 11.13 6.65 2.91
N PRO A 79 12.35 6.57 2.36
CA PRO A 79 13.32 7.66 2.45
C PRO A 79 12.72 8.99 1.98
N GLY A 80 12.93 10.05 2.77
CA GLY A 80 12.47 11.38 2.42
C GLY A 80 13.00 11.80 1.04
N GLY A 81 12.11 12.28 0.17
CA GLY A 81 12.46 12.54 -1.24
C GLY A 81 11.77 11.59 -2.21
N THR A 82 11.34 10.42 -1.75
CA THR A 82 10.85 9.33 -2.61
C THR A 82 9.36 9.05 -2.38
N GLY A 83 8.75 8.28 -3.28
CA GLY A 83 7.38 7.79 -3.15
C GLY A 83 6.30 8.86 -3.35
N PHE A 84 5.17 8.72 -2.66
CA PHE A 84 3.96 9.51 -2.87
C PHE A 84 4.17 11.01 -2.60
N ARG A 85 3.78 11.83 -3.58
CA ARG A 85 3.84 13.29 -3.51
C ARG A 85 2.52 13.90 -3.95
N THR A 86 2.13 14.97 -3.25
CA THR A 86 1.09 15.88 -3.73
C THR A 86 1.70 17.26 -3.94
N LYS A 87 1.20 17.98 -4.94
CA LYS A 87 1.59 19.38 -5.19
C LYS A 87 1.07 20.37 -4.13
N TRP A 88 0.27 19.91 -3.17
CA TRP A 88 -0.42 20.76 -2.18
C TRP A 88 0.09 20.62 -0.74
N GLY A 89 1.14 19.81 -0.53
CA GLY A 89 1.65 19.48 0.80
C GLY A 89 0.80 18.42 1.49
#